data_AF-A0A817NDI5-F1
#
_entry.id   AF-A0A817NDI5-F1
#
_cell.length_a   1.000
_cell.length_b   1.000
_cell.length_c   1.000
_cell.angle_alpha   90.00
_cell.angle_beta   90.00
_cell.angle_gamma   90.00
#
_symmetry.space_group_name_H-M   'P 1'
#
loop_
_entity.id
_entity.type
_entity.pdbx_description
1 polymer ?
#
loop_
_entity_poly.entity_id
_entity_poly.type
_entity_poly.pdbx_seq_one_letter_code
_entity_poly.pdbx_strand_id
1 'polypeptide(L)'
;MNALVRSHMPNGIRLVAIYIAEAHSRDEWPVGETISCVDQPKTFEQRLKNAQKFKKNFNLEMPMLVDDMNNTFLNTYGSWPFRFFVIYEGELILKAEPDKETFAYDLDEIDKWITNFYESNS
;
A
#
# COMPACT_ATOMS: atom_id res chain seq x y z
N MET A 1 3.53 4.61 8.31
CA MET A 1 3.49 3.15 8.04
C MET A 1 4.24 2.34 9.11
N ASN A 2 5.54 2.51 9.33
CA ASN A 2 6.24 1.73 10.39
C ASN A 2 5.68 1.96 11.80
N ALA A 3 5.17 3.16 12.11
CA ALA A 3 4.46 3.42 13.36
C ALA A 3 3.26 2.47 13.54
N LEU A 4 2.42 2.31 12.50
CA LEU A 4 1.30 1.38 12.51
C LEU A 4 1.76 -0.07 12.71
N VAL A 5 2.85 -0.47 12.05
CA VAL A 5 3.45 -1.81 12.22
C VAL A 5 3.81 -2.05 13.68
N ARG A 6 4.53 -1.12 14.30
CA ARG A 6 4.99 -1.26 15.69
C ARG A 6 3.86 -1.18 16.71
N SER A 7 2.80 -0.43 16.41
CA SER A 7 1.62 -0.31 17.27
C SER A 7 0.75 -1.58 17.20
N HIS A 8 0.52 -2.12 16.01
CA HIS A 8 -0.55 -3.09 15.78
C HIS A 8 -0.10 -4.53 15.61
N MET A 9 1.09 -4.80 15.06
CA MET A 9 1.56 -6.18 14.89
C MET A 9 1.71 -6.96 16.21
N PRO A 10 2.20 -6.36 17.31
CA PRO A 10 2.21 -7.03 18.62
C PRO A 10 0.82 -7.38 19.14
N ASN A 11 -0.22 -6.66 18.72
CA ASN A 11 -1.60 -6.85 19.14
C ASN A 11 -2.36 -7.88 18.27
N GLY A 12 -1.66 -8.62 17.41
CA GLY A 12 -2.27 -9.66 16.57
C GLY A 12 -2.78 -9.18 15.20
N ILE A 13 -2.67 -7.88 14.90
CA ILE A 13 -3.09 -7.31 13.62
C ILE A 13 -1.97 -7.45 12.59
N ARG A 14 -2.25 -8.06 11.43
CA ARG A 14 -1.25 -8.26 10.38
C ARG A 14 -1.28 -7.14 9.35
N LEU A 15 -0.15 -6.47 9.18
CA LEU A 15 0.04 -5.45 8.15
C LEU A 15 0.90 -6.02 7.01
N VAL A 16 0.45 -5.87 5.77
CA VAL A 16 1.14 -6.30 4.57
C VAL A 16 1.08 -5.20 3.53
N ALA A 17 2.22 -4.86 2.92
CA ALA A 17 2.27 -3.99 1.75
C ALA A 17 2.18 -4.82 0.48
N ILE A 18 1.44 -4.35 -0.52
CA ILE A 18 1.37 -4.97 -1.85
C ILE A 18 1.85 -3.95 -2.87
N TYR A 19 2.96 -4.26 -3.54
CA TYR A 19 3.55 -3.41 -4.56
C TYR A 19 2.83 -3.61 -5.89
N ILE A 20 2.22 -2.56 -6.42
CA ILE A 20 1.44 -2.57 -7.67
C ILE A 20 2.17 -1.82 -8.79
N ALA A 21 1.54 -1.70 -9.96
CA ALA A 21 2.07 -0.93 -11.09
C ALA A 21 2.35 0.54 -10.71
N GLU A 22 3.41 1.13 -11.28
CA GLU A 22 3.84 2.49 -10.93
C GLU A 22 2.79 3.50 -11.40
N ALA A 23 2.36 4.41 -10.51
CA ALA A 23 1.43 5.48 -10.89
C ALA A 23 2.10 6.60 -11.69
N HIS A 24 3.40 6.80 -11.49
CA HIS A 24 4.19 7.86 -12.10
C HIS A 24 5.49 7.32 -12.68
N SER A 25 5.39 6.31 -13.54
CA SER A 25 6.54 5.81 -14.28
C SER A 25 7.14 6.91 -15.14
N ARG A 26 8.47 6.94 -15.21
CA ARG A 26 9.23 7.93 -15.99
C ARG A 26 8.89 7.89 -17.48
N ASP A 27 8.59 6.70 -17.98
CA ASP A 27 8.36 6.41 -19.40
C ASP A 27 6.88 6.46 -19.82
N GLU A 28 5.92 6.53 -18.90
CA GLU A 28 4.50 6.67 -19.24
C GLU A 28 3.87 7.98 -18.73
N TRP A 29 4.08 8.35 -17.45
CA TRP A 29 3.48 9.55 -16.87
C TRP A 29 4.40 10.24 -15.84
N PRO A 30 5.43 10.96 -16.30
CA PRO A 30 6.42 11.56 -15.41
C PRO A 30 5.87 12.77 -14.63
N VAL A 31 6.03 12.78 -13.31
CA VAL A 31 5.73 13.90 -12.41
C VAL A 31 7.03 14.35 -11.73
N GLY A 32 7.97 14.85 -12.53
CA GLY A 32 9.29 15.27 -12.04
C GLY A 32 10.23 14.12 -11.69
N GLU A 33 11.53 14.39 -11.69
CA GLU A 33 12.58 13.36 -11.65
C GLU A 33 12.68 12.62 -10.30
N THR A 34 12.23 13.24 -9.21
CA THR A 34 12.26 12.65 -7.86
C THR A 34 11.11 11.69 -7.59
N ILE A 35 9.96 11.90 -8.23
CA ILE A 35 8.77 11.04 -8.10
C ILE A 35 8.81 9.97 -9.19
N SER A 36 9.14 10.35 -10.43
CA SER A 36 9.25 9.45 -11.57
C SER A 36 10.68 8.94 -11.75
N CYS A 37 11.16 8.24 -10.72
CA CYS A 37 12.52 7.72 -10.65
C CYS A 37 12.66 6.28 -11.16
N VAL A 38 11.56 5.64 -11.57
CA VAL A 38 11.53 4.27 -12.10
C VAL A 38 10.70 4.20 -13.38
N ASP A 39 11.11 3.34 -14.30
CA ASP A 39 10.32 3.02 -15.50
C ASP A 39 9.25 1.98 -15.14
N GLN A 40 8.19 1.91 -15.95
CA GLN A 40 7.15 0.91 -15.80
C GLN A 40 7.75 -0.49 -16.01
N PRO A 41 7.62 -1.41 -15.04
CA PRO A 41 8.18 -2.74 -15.19
C PRO A 41 7.46 -3.50 -16.30
N LYS A 42 8.22 -4.03 -17.25
CA LYS A 42 7.73 -4.88 -18.36
C LYS A 42 7.82 -6.37 -18.04
N THR A 43 8.57 -6.73 -17.01
CA THR A 43 8.67 -8.10 -16.49
C THR A 43 8.47 -8.15 -14.98
N PHE A 44 8.13 -9.32 -14.46
CA PHE A 44 7.97 -9.52 -13.03
C PHE A 44 9.27 -9.28 -12.26
N GLU A 45 10.44 -9.66 -12.80
CA GLU A 45 11.72 -9.40 -12.14
C GLU A 45 12.01 -7.90 -12.01
N GLN A 46 11.61 -7.09 -13.00
CA GLN A 46 11.75 -5.63 -12.92
C GLN A 46 10.85 -5.07 -11.83
N ARG A 47 9.59 -5.53 -11.76
CA ARG A 47 8.65 -5.10 -10.71
C ARG A 47 9.16 -5.49 -9.33
N LEU A 48 9.67 -6.72 -9.18
CA LEU A 48 10.26 -7.20 -7.93
C LEU A 48 11.47 -6.34 -7.51
N LYS A 49 12.34 -5.97 -8.45
CA LYS A 49 13.46 -5.06 -8.19
C LYS A 49 13.00 -3.68 -7.72
N ASN A 50 11.94 -3.12 -8.33
CA ASN A 50 11.37 -1.84 -7.90
C ASN A 50 10.80 -1.95 -6.48
N ALA A 51 10.02 -3.00 -6.20
CA ALA A 51 9.48 -3.28 -4.87
C ALA A 51 10.58 -3.41 -3.80
N GLN A 52 11.66 -4.13 -4.10
CA GLN A 52 12.80 -4.27 -3.20
C GLN A 52 13.50 -2.93 -2.92
N LYS A 53 13.71 -2.11 -3.97
CA LYS A 53 14.26 -0.76 -3.81
C LYS A 53 13.35 0.12 -2.96
N PHE A 54 12.04 0.11 -3.23
CA PHE A 54 11.05 0.86 -2.46
C PHE A 54 11.05 0.45 -0.98
N LYS A 55 10.99 -0.86 -0.69
CA LYS A 55 11.08 -1.40 0.67
C LYS A 55 12.35 -0.90 1.39
N LYS A 56 13.49 -0.96 0.71
CA LYS A 56 14.78 -0.53 1.27
C LYS A 56 14.84 0.98 1.50
N ASN A 57 14.41 1.78 0.52
CA ASN A 57 14.49 3.25 0.58
C ASN A 57 13.62 3.83 1.69
N PHE A 58 12.43 3.26 1.90
CA PHE A 58 11.51 3.68 2.95
C PHE A 58 11.65 2.89 4.26
N ASN A 59 12.62 1.97 4.32
CA ASN A 59 12.87 1.09 5.46
C ASN A 59 11.60 0.42 6.00
N LEU A 60 10.76 -0.12 5.11
CA LEU A 60 9.46 -0.66 5.50
C LEU A 60 9.63 -1.98 6.27
N GLU A 61 9.06 -2.02 7.48
CA GLU A 61 9.21 -3.14 8.41
C GLU A 61 8.23 -4.28 8.13
N MET A 62 7.09 -3.99 7.48
CA MET A 62 6.11 -5.00 7.12
C MET A 62 6.59 -5.93 5.99
N PRO A 63 6.04 -7.17 5.91
CA PRO A 63 6.11 -7.97 4.70
C PRO A 63 5.62 -7.18 3.48
N MET A 64 6.28 -7.39 2.34
CA MET A 64 5.89 -6.80 1.07
C MET A 64 5.70 -7.90 0.04
N LEU A 65 4.51 -7.95 -0.53
CA LEU A 65 4.17 -8.77 -1.68
C LEU A 65 4.21 -7.91 -2.95
N VAL A 66 4.22 -8.55 -4.11
CA VAL A 66 4.27 -7.88 -5.41
C VAL A 66 3.13 -8.42 -6.25
N ASP A 67 2.33 -7.51 -6.81
CA ASP A 67 1.23 -7.87 -7.71
C ASP A 67 1.76 -8.48 -9.01
N ASP A 68 0.99 -9.39 -9.58
CA ASP A 68 1.38 -10.05 -10.82
C ASP A 68 1.36 -9.08 -12.02
N MET A 69 2.00 -9.47 -13.12
CA MET A 69 2.09 -8.60 -14.31
C MET A 69 0.73 -8.36 -14.99
N ASN A 70 -0.32 -9.13 -14.67
CA ASN A 70 -1.67 -8.90 -15.13
C ASN A 70 -2.43 -7.88 -14.26
N ASN A 71 -1.79 -7.36 -13.20
CA ASN A 71 -2.36 -6.41 -12.25
C ASN A 71 -3.61 -6.97 -11.56
N THR A 72 -3.62 -8.27 -11.24
CA THR A 72 -4.80 -8.95 -10.67
C THR A 72 -5.26 -8.30 -9.37
N PHE A 73 -4.35 -7.99 -8.44
CA PHE A 73 -4.72 -7.34 -7.19
C PHE A 73 -5.21 -5.90 -7.42
N LEU A 74 -4.46 -5.14 -8.22
CA LEU A 74 -4.82 -3.76 -8.57
C LEU A 74 -6.22 -3.67 -9.16
N ASN A 75 -6.54 -4.52 -10.13
CA ASN A 75 -7.83 -4.53 -10.81
C ASN A 75 -8.95 -5.01 -9.88
N THR A 76 -8.71 -6.03 -9.05
CA THR A 76 -9.72 -6.60 -8.15
C THR A 76 -10.13 -5.61 -7.06
N TYR A 77 -9.17 -4.90 -6.47
CA TYR A 77 -9.43 -3.99 -5.33
C TYR A 77 -9.55 -2.52 -5.75
N GLY A 78 -9.27 -2.19 -7.01
CA GLY A 78 -9.24 -0.82 -7.52
C GLY A 78 -8.28 0.04 -6.72
N SER A 79 -7.02 -0.40 -6.61
CA SER A 79 -6.05 0.14 -5.66
C SER A 79 -5.15 1.26 -6.22
N TRP A 80 -5.30 1.62 -7.49
CA TRP A 80 -4.50 2.68 -8.11
C TRP A 80 -4.92 4.09 -7.63
N PRO A 81 -3.99 5.02 -7.38
CA PRO A 81 -2.52 4.87 -7.42
C PRO A 81 -1.94 4.18 -6.18
N PHE A 82 -2.61 4.31 -5.03
CA PHE A 82 -2.44 3.47 -3.85
C PHE A 82 -3.73 3.52 -3.00
N ARG A 83 -3.97 2.50 -2.18
CA ARG A 83 -5.14 2.37 -1.30
C ARG A 83 -4.80 1.60 -0.03
N PHE A 84 -5.52 1.88 1.07
CA PHE A 84 -5.50 1.08 2.29
C PHE A 84 -6.78 0.27 2.40
N PHE A 85 -6.65 -0.96 2.88
CA PHE A 85 -7.75 -1.90 3.04
C PHE A 85 -7.65 -2.58 4.41
N VAL A 86 -8.79 -2.93 4.99
CA VAL A 86 -8.85 -3.82 6.16
C VAL A 86 -9.73 -5.01 5.82
N ILE A 87 -9.18 -6.20 6.04
CA ILE A 87 -9.86 -7.48 5.85
C ILE A 87 -9.97 -8.15 7.21
N TYR A 88 -11.17 -8.57 7.58
CA TYR A 88 -11.45 -9.27 8.84
C TYR A 88 -12.36 -10.46 8.54
N GLU A 89 -12.00 -11.64 9.05
CA GLU A 89 -12.75 -12.90 8.82
C GLU A 89 -13.09 -13.22 7.34
N GLY A 90 -12.23 -12.76 6.42
CA GLY A 90 -12.41 -12.99 4.98
C GLY A 90 -13.25 -11.92 4.27
N GLU A 91 -13.78 -10.94 5.00
CA GLU A 91 -14.56 -9.83 4.45
C GLU A 91 -13.73 -8.54 4.36
N LEU A 92 -13.92 -7.78 3.28
CA LEU A 92 -13.36 -6.45 3.12
C LEU A 92 -14.22 -5.44 3.88
N ILE A 93 -13.80 -5.09 5.10
CA ILE A 93 -14.57 -4.22 6.00
C ILE A 93 -14.22 -2.73 5.86
N LEU A 94 -13.05 -2.42 5.28
CA LEU A 94 -12.65 -1.06 4.98
C LEU A 94 -11.93 -0.98 3.64
N LYS A 95 -12.35 -0.02 2.82
CA LYS A 95 -11.58 0.56 1.73
C LYS A 95 -11.41 2.04 2.04
N ALA A 96 -10.21 2.46 2.43
CA ALA A 96 -9.96 3.85 2.76
C ALA A 96 -10.03 4.71 1.49
N GLU A 97 -10.69 5.85 1.59
CA GLU A 97 -10.71 6.87 0.54
C GLU A 97 -9.83 8.04 0.96
N PRO A 98 -9.09 8.65 0.01
CA PRO A 98 -8.31 9.84 0.31
C PRO A 98 -9.25 11.00 0.58
N ASP A 99 -8.76 11.99 1.32
CA ASP A 99 -9.47 13.23 1.50
C ASP A 99 -9.74 13.92 0.14
N LYS A 100 -10.95 14.49 -0.01
CA LYS A 100 -11.43 14.99 -1.31
C LYS A 100 -10.75 16.29 -1.75
N GLU A 101 -10.18 17.03 -0.81
CA GLU A 101 -9.57 18.33 -1.08
C GLU A 101 -8.05 18.21 -1.20
N THR A 102 -7.43 17.45 -0.30
CA THR A 102 -5.98 17.26 -0.21
C THR A 102 -5.47 16.06 -1.01
N PHE A 103 -6.36 15.13 -1.37
CA PHE A 103 -6.02 13.84 -2.01
C PHE A 103 -5.04 12.98 -1.19
N ALA A 104 -4.90 13.26 0.10
CA ALA A 104 -4.00 12.57 1.01
C ALA A 104 -4.76 11.61 1.93
N TYR A 105 -4.04 10.65 2.52
CA TYR A 105 -4.55 9.83 3.61
C TYR A 105 -4.02 10.36 4.93
N ASP A 106 -4.91 10.48 5.90
CA ASP A 106 -4.52 10.66 7.29
C ASP A 106 -4.27 9.26 7.91
N LEU A 107 -3.00 8.96 8.18
CA LEU A 107 -2.64 7.69 8.80
C LEU A 107 -3.08 7.61 10.26
N ASP A 108 -3.28 8.74 10.95
CA ASP A 108 -3.78 8.77 12.32
C ASP A 108 -5.28 8.46 12.37
N GLU A 109 -6.03 8.85 11.33
CA GLU A 109 -7.43 8.44 11.18
C GLU A 109 -7.56 6.93 10.97
N ILE A 110 -6.71 6.37 10.10
CA ILE A 110 -6.64 4.92 9.86
C ILE A 110 -6.24 4.19 11.15
N ASP A 111 -5.27 4.71 11.90
CA ASP A 111 -4.82 4.16 13.18
C ASP A 111 -5.95 4.10 14.21
N LYS A 112 -6.68 5.21 14.38
CA LYS A 112 -7.85 5.29 15.27
C LYS A 112 -8.94 4.32 14.84
N TRP A 113 -9.22 4.24 13.53
CA TRP A 113 -10.25 3.34 13.01
C TRP A 113 -9.91 1.87 13.32
N ILE A 114 -8.66 1.45 13.05
CA ILE A 114 -8.19 0.09 13.33
C ILE A 114 -8.29 -0.21 14.82
N THR A 115 -7.86 0.72 15.67
CA THR A 115 -7.89 0.57 17.13
C THR A 115 -9.32 0.39 17.63
N ASN A 116 -10.24 1.29 17.26
CA ASN A 116 -11.64 1.23 17.67
C ASN A 116 -12.34 -0.05 17.18
N PHE A 117 -12.07 -0.46 15.93
CA PHE A 117 -12.62 -1.69 15.38
C PHE A 117 -12.14 -2.91 16.16
N TYR A 118 -10.83 -2.99 16.45
CA TYR A 118 -10.27 -4.11 17.18
C TYR A 118 -10.82 -4.18 18.61
N GLU A 119 -10.82 -3.06 19.36
CA GLU A 119 -11.36 -3.00 20.74
C GLU A 119 -12.84 -3.39 20.83
N SER A 120 -13.62 -3.14 19.78
CA SER A 120 -15.05 -3.46 19.75
C SER A 120 -15.34 -4.92 19.38
N ASN A 121 -14.36 -5.64 18.82
CA ASN A 121 -14.53 -6.99 18.25
C ASN A 121 -13.52 -8.03 18.81
N SER A 122 -12.75 -7.65 19.84
CA SER A 122 -11.83 -8.51 20.60
C SER A 122 -12.42 -8.95 21.93
#